data_AF-A0A6T9CTF3-F1
#
_entry.id   AF-A0A6T9CTF3-F1
#
_cell.length_a   1.000
_cell.length_b   1.000
_cell.length_c   1.000
_cell.angle_alpha   90.00
_cell.angle_beta   90.00
_cell.angle_gamma   90.00
#
_symmetry.space_group_name_H-M   'P 1'
#
loop_
_entity.id
_entity.type
_entity.pdbx_description
1 polymer ?
#
loop_
_entity_poly.entity_id
_entity_poly.type
_entity_poly.pdbx_seq_one_letter_code
_entity_poly.pdbx_strand_id
1 'polypeptide(L)'
;EVEPMLGFKVLATSLVGALLICYQTVFTNSASEVNKAVSRDGKHDELSTSLLGAVSLTVWHLTDSHLNLWHRADGNVRDMCRSRTARIVLHPGRFGHFNCDPDAAQLRRVLTMMRQAAPRPSLILLGGDAFGHVPAEHEDADGVDATQRTQADLLASFFPDTPMLPVVGNHDTMPYFSSVGGAHAREILASLFGHHLSTAAANDLREKGSVSHRCRGPSYPHCRIVKYLPRLTPRTIPTPNPILIHSPSFPSP
;
A
#
# COMPACT_ATOMS: atom_id res chain seq x y z
N GLU A 1 12.42 -10.42 -30.46
CA GLU A 1 12.41 -9.56 -29.26
C GLU A 1 11.57 -10.27 -28.22
N VAL A 2 12.07 -10.40 -26.98
CA VAL A 2 11.32 -11.03 -25.89
C VAL A 2 11.21 -9.95 -24.81
N GLU A 3 10.01 -9.42 -24.60
CA GLU A 3 9.74 -8.55 -23.46
C GLU A 3 10.12 -9.27 -22.16
N PRO A 4 10.64 -8.58 -21.14
CA PRO A 4 10.79 -9.19 -19.82
C PRO A 4 9.41 -9.65 -19.34
N MET A 5 9.23 -10.98 -19.21
CA MET A 5 7.96 -11.53 -18.72
C MET A 5 7.70 -11.02 -17.30
N LEU A 6 6.68 -10.15 -17.20
CA LEU A 6 6.16 -9.62 -15.96
C LEU A 6 5.37 -10.74 -15.25
N GLY A 7 6.02 -11.48 -14.35
CA GLY A 7 5.38 -12.53 -13.57
C GLY A 7 4.57 -11.96 -12.41
N PHE A 8 3.25 -11.77 -12.58
CA PHE A 8 2.37 -11.42 -11.46
C PHE A 8 2.06 -12.67 -10.61
N LYS A 9 2.51 -12.69 -9.35
CA LYS A 9 1.96 -13.60 -8.34
C LYS A 9 1.03 -12.82 -7.41
N VAL A 10 -0.27 -12.85 -7.72
CA VAL A 10 -1.30 -12.25 -6.88
C VAL A 10 -1.60 -13.20 -5.72
N LEU A 11 -1.11 -12.88 -4.52
CA LEU A 11 -1.69 -13.39 -3.28
C LEU A 11 -2.77 -12.40 -2.83
N ALA A 12 -4.01 -12.62 -3.28
CA ALA A 12 -5.16 -11.87 -2.77
C ALA A 12 -5.67 -12.59 -1.52
N THR A 13 -5.52 -11.97 -0.36
CA THR A 13 -6.25 -12.40 0.85
C THR A 13 -7.45 -11.46 1.01
N SER A 14 -8.59 -11.85 0.43
CA SER A 14 -9.87 -11.24 0.80
C SER A 14 -10.26 -11.79 2.16
N LEU A 15 -10.09 -10.99 3.21
CA LEU A 15 -10.89 -11.18 4.42
C LEU A 15 -12.28 -10.65 4.09
N VAL A 16 -13.26 -11.54 4.19
CA VAL A 16 -14.64 -11.27 3.83
C VAL A 16 -15.18 -10.13 4.71
N GLY A 17 -15.21 -8.91 4.18
CA GLY A 17 -16.37 -8.05 4.41
C GLY A 17 -16.25 -6.53 4.31
N ALA A 18 -15.05 -5.97 4.32
CA ALA A 18 -14.78 -4.69 3.67
C ALA A 18 -13.65 -4.95 2.68
N LEU A 19 -13.53 -4.15 1.64
CA LEU A 19 -12.60 -4.40 0.54
C LEU A 19 -11.16 -4.05 0.96
N LEU A 20 -10.65 -4.63 2.06
CA LEU A 20 -9.25 -4.56 2.39
C LEU A 20 -8.50 -5.33 1.30
N ILE A 21 -7.91 -4.56 0.40
CA ILE A 21 -7.21 -5.08 -0.74
C ILE A 21 -5.73 -5.12 -0.39
N CYS A 22 -5.20 -6.34 -0.32
CA CYS A 22 -3.77 -6.57 -0.26
C CYS A 22 -3.31 -7.37 -1.48
N TYR A 23 -2.32 -6.83 -2.19
CA TYR A 23 -1.67 -7.51 -3.30
C TYR A 23 -0.16 -7.61 -3.09
N GLN A 24 0.41 -8.77 -3.38
CA GLN A 24 1.85 -8.90 -3.58
C GLN A 24 2.17 -8.75 -5.07
N THR A 25 3.19 -7.97 -5.39
CA THR A 25 3.76 -7.93 -6.74
C THR A 25 5.25 -8.25 -6.63
N VAL A 26 5.72 -9.24 -7.39
CA VAL A 26 7.14 -9.61 -7.46
C VAL A 26 7.65 -9.28 -8.85
N PHE A 27 8.66 -8.42 -8.94
CA PHE A 27 9.35 -8.11 -10.19
C PHE A 27 10.67 -8.86 -10.22
N THR A 28 10.87 -9.75 -11.19
CA THR A 28 12.13 -10.48 -11.38
C THR A 28 12.83 -9.98 -12.63
N ASN A 29 14.14 -9.70 -12.54
CA ASN A 29 14.96 -9.63 -13.76
C ASN A 29 15.24 -11.07 -14.21
N SER A 30 14.91 -11.41 -15.45
CA SER A 30 15.33 -12.71 -16.01
C SER A 30 16.84 -12.73 -16.17
N ALA A 31 17.51 -13.69 -15.51
CA ALA A 31 18.94 -13.94 -15.68
C ALA A 31 19.34 -14.36 -17.12
N SER A 32 18.37 -14.63 -18.01
CA SER A 32 18.63 -15.01 -19.40
C SER A 32 19.19 -13.89 -20.27
N GLU A 33 19.00 -12.62 -19.88
CA GLU A 33 19.47 -11.46 -20.64
C GLU A 33 20.96 -11.15 -20.36
N VAL A 34 21.43 -11.43 -19.14
CA VAL A 34 22.83 -11.19 -18.73
C VAL A 34 23.78 -12.14 -19.47
N ASN A 35 23.36 -13.39 -19.71
CA ASN A 35 24.19 -14.39 -20.40
C ASN A 35 24.39 -14.13 -21.90
N LYS A 36 23.54 -13.32 -22.56
CA LYS A 36 23.70 -12.99 -23.99
C LYS A 36 24.68 -11.87 -24.26
N ALA A 37 24.91 -10.97 -23.31
CA ALA A 37 25.91 -9.91 -23.44
C ALA A 37 27.34 -10.45 -23.27
N VAL A 38 27.52 -11.48 -22.43
CA VAL A 38 28.84 -12.07 -22.13
C VAL A 38 29.33 -12.99 -23.27
N SER A 39 28.44 -13.57 -24.07
CA SER A 39 28.83 -14.49 -25.15
C SER A 39 29.42 -13.82 -26.40
N ARG A 40 29.47 -12.49 -26.48
CA ARG A 40 29.96 -11.76 -27.67
C ARG A 40 31.45 -11.39 -27.62
N ASP A 41 32.07 -11.39 -26.46
CA ASP A 41 33.51 -11.20 -26.30
C ASP A 41 34.13 -12.51 -25.79
N GLY A 42 34.76 -13.25 -26.69
CA GLY A 42 35.36 -14.57 -26.43
C GLY A 42 36.57 -14.52 -25.50
N LYS A 43 36.35 -14.22 -24.21
CA LYS A 43 37.29 -14.50 -23.13
C LYS A 43 36.56 -15.24 -22.02
N HIS A 44 36.89 -16.52 -21.90
CA HIS A 44 36.58 -17.34 -20.74
C HIS A 44 37.38 -16.82 -19.55
N ASP A 45 36.80 -15.91 -18.78
CA ASP A 45 37.14 -15.79 -17.37
C ASP A 45 36.05 -16.50 -16.58
N GLU A 46 36.46 -17.63 -15.99
CA GLU A 46 35.72 -18.45 -15.06
C GLU A 46 35.59 -17.70 -13.72
N LEU A 47 34.89 -16.56 -13.74
CA LEU A 47 34.61 -15.72 -12.57
C LEU A 47 33.12 -15.82 -12.23
N SER A 48 32.84 -16.85 -11.43
CA SER A 48 31.70 -16.94 -10.52
C SER A 48 30.36 -16.41 -11.05
N THR A 49 29.71 -17.19 -11.90
CA THR A 49 28.27 -17.08 -12.21
C THR A 49 27.36 -17.39 -11.00
N SER A 50 27.92 -17.46 -9.79
CA SER A 50 27.25 -17.83 -8.53
C SER A 50 26.90 -16.64 -7.62
N LEU A 51 27.25 -15.39 -7.97
CA LEU A 51 27.06 -14.24 -7.05
C LEU A 51 26.06 -13.16 -7.50
N LEU A 52 25.51 -13.23 -8.71
CA LEU A 52 24.42 -12.36 -9.15
C LEU A 52 23.09 -13.11 -9.05
N GLY A 53 22.70 -13.46 -7.82
CA GLY A 53 21.35 -13.95 -7.56
C GLY A 53 20.34 -12.96 -8.15
N ALA A 54 19.34 -13.46 -8.87
CA ALA A 54 18.27 -12.64 -9.41
C ALA A 54 17.62 -11.84 -8.27
N VAL A 55 17.96 -10.55 -8.16
CA VAL A 55 17.32 -9.66 -7.20
C VAL A 55 15.91 -9.44 -7.71
N SER A 56 14.92 -9.72 -6.88
CA SER A 56 13.51 -9.50 -7.18
C SER A 56 12.94 -8.40 -6.29
N LEU A 57 12.33 -7.37 -6.87
CA LEU A 57 11.60 -6.35 -6.12
C LEU A 57 10.27 -6.95 -5.65
N THR A 58 10.07 -7.09 -4.35
CA THR A 58 8.79 -7.54 -3.79
C THR A 58 8.06 -6.35 -3.19
N VAL A 59 6.86 -6.07 -3.67
CA VAL A 59 6.06 -4.92 -3.26
C VAL A 59 4.73 -5.42 -2.70
N TRP A 60 4.38 -4.94 -1.50
CA TRP A 60 3.00 -5.04 -1.04
C TRP A 60 2.22 -3.79 -1.47
N HIS A 61 0.98 -3.97 -1.90
CA HIS A 61 0.02 -2.89 -2.05
C HIS A 61 -1.13 -3.12 -1.07
N LEU A 62 -1.27 -2.22 -0.10
CA LEU A 62 -2.33 -2.23 0.91
C LEU A 62 -3.20 -0.99 0.68
N THR A 63 -4.50 -1.16 0.50
CA THR A 63 -5.44 -0.05 0.26
C THR A 63 -6.79 -0.34 0.89
N ASP A 64 -7.58 0.71 1.12
CA ASP A 64 -8.97 0.61 1.54
C ASP A 64 -9.11 -0.21 2.82
N SER A 65 -8.26 0.09 3.80
CA SER A 65 -8.34 -0.60 5.08
C SER A 65 -9.57 -0.20 5.87
N HIS A 66 -10.13 1.00 5.63
CA HIS A 66 -11.42 1.44 6.17
C HIS A 66 -11.60 1.06 7.63
N LEU A 67 -10.63 1.41 8.49
CA LEU A 67 -10.67 0.98 9.87
C LEU A 67 -11.78 1.70 10.63
N ASN A 68 -12.66 0.92 11.24
CA ASN A 68 -13.55 1.40 12.29
C ASN A 68 -12.92 1.07 13.65
N LEU A 69 -12.18 2.02 14.21
CA LEU A 69 -11.52 1.86 15.52
C LEU A 69 -12.51 1.66 16.67
N TRP A 70 -13.77 2.02 16.47
CA TRP A 70 -14.86 1.88 17.45
C TRP A 70 -15.77 0.70 17.15
N HIS A 71 -15.36 -0.17 16.22
CA HIS A 71 -16.05 -1.42 15.91
C HIS A 71 -16.21 -2.29 17.17
N ARG A 72 -17.35 -2.97 17.26
CA ARG A 72 -17.70 -3.80 18.42
C ARG A 72 -18.22 -5.16 17.99
N ALA A 73 -18.00 -6.16 18.85
CA ALA A 73 -18.57 -7.49 18.65
C ALA A 73 -20.11 -7.50 18.66
N ASP A 74 -20.73 -6.54 19.35
CA ASP A 74 -22.18 -6.31 19.37
C ASP A 74 -22.65 -5.24 18.37
N GLY A 75 -21.81 -4.93 17.37
CA GLY A 75 -22.08 -3.97 16.31
C GLY A 75 -23.26 -4.40 15.43
N ASN A 76 -24.03 -3.43 14.95
CA ASN A 76 -25.17 -3.63 14.08
C ASN A 76 -24.73 -3.68 12.61
N VAL A 77 -24.74 -4.87 12.01
CA VAL A 77 -24.35 -5.07 10.60
C VAL A 77 -25.26 -4.37 9.59
N ARG A 78 -26.42 -3.82 10.01
CA ARG A 78 -27.28 -2.99 9.16
C ARG A 78 -26.87 -1.52 9.13
N ASP A 79 -25.91 -1.16 9.97
CA ASP A 79 -25.41 0.20 10.13
C ASP A 79 -23.88 0.18 10.18
N MET A 80 -23.27 -0.66 9.33
CA MET A 80 -21.83 -0.83 9.20
C MET A 80 -21.05 -1.05 10.49
N CYS A 81 -21.71 -1.64 11.49
CA CYS A 81 -21.16 -1.82 12.83
C CYS A 81 -20.78 -0.50 13.54
N ARG A 82 -21.39 0.63 13.16
CA ARG A 82 -21.27 1.94 13.83
C ARG A 82 -22.07 1.99 15.12
N SER A 83 -23.30 1.46 15.08
CA SER A 83 -24.16 1.37 16.27
C SER A 83 -24.15 -0.03 16.90
N ARG A 84 -24.60 -0.12 18.16
CA ARG A 84 -24.83 -1.42 18.84
C ARG A 84 -26.21 -1.97 18.52
N THR A 85 -26.37 -3.28 18.66
CA THR A 85 -27.67 -3.93 18.61
C THR A 85 -27.77 -5.06 19.63
N ALA A 86 -28.94 -5.24 20.25
CA ALA A 86 -29.21 -6.38 21.13
C ALA A 86 -29.52 -7.67 20.34
N ARG A 87 -29.79 -7.55 19.03
CA ARG A 87 -30.14 -8.70 18.18
C ARG A 87 -28.87 -9.40 17.72
N ILE A 88 -28.56 -10.54 18.32
CA ILE A 88 -27.36 -11.35 18.01
C ILE A 88 -27.26 -11.72 16.52
N VAL A 89 -28.39 -11.95 15.84
CA VAL A 89 -28.43 -12.22 14.39
C VAL A 89 -27.90 -11.07 13.52
N LEU A 90 -27.72 -9.89 14.11
CA LEU A 90 -27.18 -8.70 13.47
C LEU A 90 -25.75 -8.38 13.93
N HIS A 91 -25.11 -9.26 14.70
CA HIS A 91 -23.71 -9.09 15.10
C HIS A 91 -22.76 -9.56 14.00
N PRO A 92 -21.59 -8.91 13.83
CA PRO A 92 -20.56 -9.42 12.94
C PRO A 92 -20.01 -10.76 13.44
N GLY A 93 -19.53 -11.59 12.51
CA GLY A 93 -18.83 -12.81 12.87
C GLY A 93 -17.43 -12.52 13.45
N ARG A 94 -16.74 -13.56 13.93
CA ARG A 94 -15.38 -13.43 14.50
C ARG A 94 -14.33 -12.83 13.57
N PHE A 95 -14.60 -12.80 12.26
CA PHE A 95 -13.72 -12.25 11.23
C PHE A 95 -14.31 -11.02 10.54
N GLY A 96 -15.40 -10.47 11.07
CA GLY A 96 -16.13 -9.35 10.49
C GLY A 96 -17.45 -9.76 9.83
N HIS A 97 -17.99 -8.84 9.05
CA HIS A 97 -19.21 -9.00 8.25
C HIS A 97 -19.11 -8.16 6.98
N PHE A 98 -19.74 -8.57 5.89
CA PHE A 98 -19.70 -7.88 4.58
C PHE A 98 -20.30 -6.48 4.52
N ASN A 99 -20.90 -6.04 5.61
CA ASN A 99 -21.45 -4.70 5.71
C ASN A 99 -20.63 -3.85 6.68
N CYS A 100 -19.62 -4.40 7.34
CA CYS A 100 -18.90 -3.73 8.40
C CYS A 100 -17.48 -3.48 7.99
N ASP A 101 -17.03 -2.28 8.33
CA ASP A 101 -15.64 -1.88 8.24
C ASP A 101 -14.80 -2.58 9.32
N PRO A 102 -13.56 -2.96 9.00
CA PRO A 102 -12.75 -3.78 9.86
C PRO A 102 -12.23 -3.03 11.09
N ASP A 103 -11.99 -3.78 12.15
CA ASP A 103 -11.30 -3.28 13.33
C ASP A 103 -9.76 -3.43 13.20
N ALA A 104 -9.03 -2.84 14.15
CA ALA A 104 -7.58 -2.95 14.21
C ALA A 104 -7.08 -4.41 14.38
N ALA A 105 -7.87 -5.30 14.98
CA ALA A 105 -7.50 -6.70 15.14
C ALA A 105 -7.56 -7.45 13.81
N GLN A 106 -8.49 -7.09 12.92
CA GLN A 106 -8.60 -7.63 11.57
C GLN A 106 -7.44 -7.15 10.69
N LEU A 107 -7.07 -5.87 10.74
CA LEU A 107 -5.85 -5.38 10.07
C LEU A 107 -4.60 -6.11 10.58
N ARG A 108 -4.46 -6.29 11.90
CA ARG A 108 -3.34 -7.06 12.48
C ARG A 108 -3.25 -8.48 11.93
N ARG A 109 -4.39 -9.16 11.70
CA ARG A 109 -4.40 -10.50 11.07
C ARG A 109 -3.87 -10.45 9.64
N VAL A 110 -4.23 -9.41 8.88
CA VAL A 110 -3.76 -9.22 7.50
C VAL A 110 -2.26 -8.97 7.48
N LEU A 111 -1.76 -8.07 8.33
CA LEU A 111 -0.32 -7.80 8.45
C LEU A 111 0.46 -9.05 8.89
N THR A 112 -0.13 -9.90 9.73
CA THR A 112 0.45 -11.21 10.10
C THR A 112 0.61 -12.10 8.87
N MET A 113 -0.42 -12.21 8.03
CA MET A 113 -0.37 -13.01 6.80
C MET A 113 0.61 -12.42 5.78
N MET A 114 0.60 -11.10 5.59
CA MET A 114 1.57 -10.41 4.72
C MET A 114 3.00 -10.69 5.15
N ARG A 115 3.29 -10.59 6.46
CA ARG A 115 4.61 -10.85 7.02
C ARG A 115 5.02 -12.31 6.87
N GLN A 116 4.09 -13.26 7.02
CA GLN A 116 4.36 -14.68 6.80
C GLN A 116 4.67 -14.99 5.32
N ALA A 117 3.94 -14.37 4.39
CA ALA A 117 4.10 -14.59 2.95
C ALA A 117 5.38 -13.93 2.39
N ALA A 118 5.66 -12.69 2.78
CA ALA A 118 6.87 -11.98 2.42
C ALA A 118 7.33 -11.11 3.58
N PRO A 119 8.24 -11.62 4.44
CA PRO A 119 8.61 -10.91 5.64
C PRO A 119 9.39 -9.63 5.34
N ARG A 120 10.23 -9.62 4.31
CA ARG A 120 11.10 -8.49 3.95
C ARG A 120 10.77 -7.98 2.55
N PRO A 121 9.60 -7.36 2.35
CA PRO A 121 9.29 -6.70 1.08
C PRO A 121 10.24 -5.53 0.87
N SER A 122 10.47 -5.17 -0.38
CA SER A 122 11.30 -4.03 -0.77
C SER A 122 10.63 -2.70 -0.45
N LEU A 123 9.29 -2.64 -0.50
CA LEU A 123 8.47 -1.50 -0.09
C LEU A 123 7.00 -1.90 0.09
N ILE A 124 6.23 -1.02 0.73
CA ILE A 124 4.76 -1.09 0.81
C ILE A 124 4.15 0.16 0.20
N LEU A 125 3.26 -0.03 -0.76
CA LEU A 125 2.40 1.02 -1.29
C LEU A 125 1.13 1.10 -0.42
N LEU A 126 0.81 2.26 0.14
CA LEU A 126 -0.42 2.48 0.92
C LEU A 126 -1.40 3.30 0.11
N GLY A 127 -2.47 2.69 -0.39
CA GLY A 127 -3.43 3.24 -1.36
C GLY A 127 -4.40 4.30 -0.85
N GLY A 128 -4.37 4.59 0.46
CA GLY A 128 -5.30 5.50 1.11
C GLY A 128 -6.55 4.77 1.59
N ASP A 129 -7.54 5.55 1.99
CA ASP A 129 -8.82 5.10 2.55
C ASP A 129 -8.60 4.20 3.77
N ALA A 130 -7.81 4.74 4.72
CA ALA A 130 -7.54 4.09 5.99
C ALA A 130 -8.66 4.35 7.01
N PHE A 131 -9.27 5.53 6.97
CA PHE A 131 -10.40 5.86 7.84
C PHE A 131 -11.70 5.22 7.33
N GLY A 132 -12.39 4.44 8.17
CA GLY A 132 -13.65 3.80 7.82
C GLY A 132 -14.89 4.63 8.13
N HIS A 133 -16.05 4.01 8.00
CA HIS A 133 -17.33 4.52 8.46
C HIS A 133 -17.48 4.22 9.95
N VAL A 134 -17.55 5.29 10.75
CA VAL A 134 -17.46 5.24 12.22
C VAL A 134 -18.68 5.91 12.86
N PRO A 135 -18.91 5.74 14.18
CA PRO A 135 -19.96 6.49 14.88
C PRO A 135 -19.81 8.00 14.64
N ALA A 136 -20.94 8.71 14.54
CA ALA A 136 -20.96 10.11 14.11
C ALA A 136 -20.14 11.04 15.04
N GLU A 137 -20.06 10.71 16.33
CA GLU A 137 -19.24 11.40 17.32
C GLU A 137 -17.72 11.27 17.10
N HIS A 138 -17.30 10.40 16.19
CA HIS A 138 -15.91 10.16 15.82
C HIS A 138 -15.64 10.41 14.33
N GLU A 139 -16.65 10.86 13.59
CA GLU A 139 -16.57 11.21 12.17
C GLU A 139 -16.03 12.64 12.01
N ASP A 140 -14.82 12.85 12.54
CA ASP A 140 -14.12 14.13 12.56
C ASP A 140 -12.62 13.99 12.22
N ALA A 141 -11.88 15.09 12.26
CA ALA A 141 -10.44 15.09 11.94
C ALA A 141 -9.62 14.30 12.98
N ASP A 142 -10.04 14.29 14.25
CA ASP A 142 -9.36 13.55 15.31
C ASP A 142 -9.53 12.04 15.09
N GLY A 143 -10.69 11.60 14.59
CA GLY A 143 -10.92 10.21 14.21
C GLY A 143 -10.07 9.74 13.03
N VAL A 144 -9.89 10.61 12.02
CA VAL A 144 -8.95 10.37 10.91
C VAL A 144 -7.53 10.22 11.45
N ASP A 145 -7.07 11.15 12.29
CA ASP A 145 -5.73 11.13 12.89
C ASP A 145 -5.48 9.86 13.71
N ALA A 146 -6.42 9.50 14.57
CA ALA A 146 -6.34 8.28 15.39
C ALA A 146 -6.21 7.03 14.53
N THR A 147 -6.94 6.99 13.41
CA THR A 147 -6.92 5.88 12.47
C THR A 147 -5.60 5.79 11.71
N GLN A 148 -5.10 6.90 11.19
CA GLN A 148 -3.81 6.95 10.50
C GLN A 148 -2.65 6.55 11.43
N ARG A 149 -2.66 7.03 12.67
CA ARG A 149 -1.67 6.66 13.69
C ARG A 149 -1.73 5.18 14.02
N THR A 150 -2.93 4.65 14.26
CA THR A 150 -3.12 3.22 14.56
C THR A 150 -2.61 2.33 13.43
N GLN A 151 -2.93 2.70 12.18
CA GLN A 151 -2.44 1.97 11.01
C GLN A 151 -0.91 2.06 10.87
N ALA A 152 -0.33 3.25 11.06
CA ALA A 152 1.11 3.45 11.00
C ALA A 152 1.85 2.63 12.07
N ASP A 153 1.37 2.64 13.32
CA ASP A 153 1.95 1.88 14.43
C ASP A 153 1.88 0.37 14.19
N LEU A 154 0.74 -0.11 13.67
CA LEU A 154 0.60 -1.50 13.27
C LEU A 154 1.60 -1.85 12.15
N LEU A 155 1.66 -1.05 11.08
CA LEU A 155 2.60 -1.28 9.98
C LEU A 155 4.05 -1.28 10.46
N ALA A 156 4.45 -0.32 11.30
CA ALA A 156 5.79 -0.23 11.87
C ALA A 156 6.13 -1.45 12.76
N SER A 157 5.16 -1.97 13.51
CA SER A 157 5.37 -3.16 14.34
C SER A 157 5.62 -4.45 13.54
N PHE A 158 5.08 -4.54 12.32
CA PHE A 158 5.27 -5.70 11.44
C PHE A 158 6.41 -5.52 10.44
N PHE A 159 6.65 -4.28 9.97
CA PHE A 159 7.59 -3.96 8.91
C PHE A 159 8.45 -2.72 9.27
N PRO A 160 9.26 -2.79 10.34
CA PRO A 160 9.96 -1.62 10.89
C PRO A 160 10.96 -0.99 9.91
N ASP A 161 11.60 -1.80 9.07
CA ASP A 161 12.66 -1.34 8.16
C ASP A 161 12.17 -1.18 6.70
N THR A 162 10.87 -1.37 6.45
CA THR A 162 10.34 -1.36 5.10
C THR A 162 9.87 0.04 4.70
N PRO A 163 10.38 0.61 3.60
CA PRO A 163 9.89 1.89 3.09
C PRO A 163 8.40 1.85 2.74
N MET A 164 7.66 2.87 3.16
CA MET A 164 6.22 3.00 2.89
C MET A 164 5.92 4.24 2.06
N LEU A 165 5.08 4.08 1.03
CA LEU A 165 4.72 5.14 0.09
C LEU A 165 3.22 5.40 0.18
N PRO A 166 2.78 6.37 1.00
CA PRO A 166 1.37 6.66 1.19
C PRO A 166 0.80 7.58 0.11
N VAL A 167 -0.51 7.48 -0.06
CA VAL A 167 -1.36 8.52 -0.66
C VAL A 167 -2.57 8.75 0.22
N VAL A 168 -3.18 9.93 0.06
CA VAL A 168 -4.45 10.27 0.68
C VAL A 168 -5.59 9.66 -0.15
N GLY A 169 -6.45 8.89 0.51
CA GLY A 169 -7.75 8.50 -0.01
C GLY A 169 -8.83 9.54 0.32
N ASN A 170 -10.02 9.39 -0.27
CA ASN A 170 -11.11 10.31 -0.01
C ASN A 170 -11.67 10.20 1.41
N HIS A 171 -11.65 9.01 2.02
CA HIS A 171 -12.05 8.85 3.41
C HIS A 171 -10.99 9.35 4.40
N ASP A 172 -9.75 9.54 3.95
CA ASP A 172 -8.69 10.11 4.80
C ASP A 172 -8.82 11.64 4.99
N THR A 173 -9.93 12.24 4.54
CA THR A 173 -10.17 13.68 4.60
C THR A 173 -11.39 14.00 5.44
N MET A 174 -11.33 15.11 6.18
CA MET A 174 -12.48 15.63 6.91
C MET A 174 -12.72 17.12 6.62
N PRO A 175 -13.91 17.52 6.13
CA PRO A 175 -14.98 16.68 5.59
C PRO A 175 -14.52 15.78 4.44
N TYR A 176 -15.20 14.67 4.19
CA TYR A 176 -14.87 13.76 3.09
C TYR A 176 -14.77 14.49 1.74
N PHE A 177 -13.84 14.04 0.90
CA PHE A 177 -13.51 14.60 -0.42
C PHE A 177 -13.11 16.09 -0.41
N SER A 178 -12.87 16.71 0.75
CA SER A 178 -12.57 18.14 0.80
C SER A 178 -11.10 18.44 0.55
N SER A 179 -10.82 19.57 -0.11
CA SER A 179 -9.45 20.04 -0.33
C SER A 179 -8.74 20.45 0.97
N VAL A 180 -9.49 21.02 1.93
CA VAL A 180 -9.00 21.38 3.26
C VAL A 180 -8.63 20.12 4.05
N GLY A 181 -9.53 19.14 4.10
CA GLY A 181 -9.25 17.83 4.70
C GLY A 181 -8.09 17.12 4.01
N GLY A 182 -7.97 17.24 2.69
CA GLY A 182 -6.83 16.73 1.92
C GLY A 182 -5.49 17.39 2.27
N ALA A 183 -5.47 18.66 2.68
CA ALA A 183 -4.26 19.32 3.18
C ALA A 183 -3.84 18.77 4.55
N HIS A 184 -4.80 18.62 5.47
CA HIS A 184 -4.57 18.02 6.78
C HIS A 184 -4.07 16.57 6.67
N ALA A 185 -4.73 15.76 5.84
CA ALA A 185 -4.36 14.36 5.60
C ALA A 185 -2.92 14.20 5.09
N ARG A 186 -2.50 15.08 4.17
CA ARG A 186 -1.12 15.08 3.66
C ARG A 186 -0.11 15.39 4.76
N GLU A 187 -0.41 16.34 5.64
CA GLU A 187 0.49 16.69 6.75
C GLU A 187 0.64 15.51 7.72
N ILE A 188 -0.46 14.86 8.09
CA ILE A 188 -0.44 13.69 8.98
C ILE A 188 0.34 12.53 8.35
N LEU A 189 0.07 12.19 7.08
CA LEU A 189 0.80 11.12 6.38
C LEU A 189 2.29 11.44 6.26
N ALA A 190 2.66 12.69 5.99
CA ALA A 190 4.05 13.08 5.93
C ALA A 190 4.75 13.07 7.30
N SER A 191 4.03 13.38 8.37
CA SER A 191 4.52 13.25 9.75
C SER A 191 4.79 11.79 10.12
N LEU A 192 3.86 10.89 9.78
CA LEU A 192 3.97 9.46 10.11
C LEU A 192 5.00 8.73 9.23
N PHE A 193 4.94 8.92 7.91
CA PHE A 193 5.70 8.10 6.96
C PHE A 193 6.89 8.84 6.33
N GLY A 194 7.06 10.14 6.57
CA GLY A 194 8.09 10.96 5.93
C GLY A 194 9.52 10.45 6.17
N HIS A 195 9.77 9.79 7.29
CA HIS A 195 11.08 9.20 7.62
C HIS A 195 11.47 8.03 6.69
N HIS A 196 10.52 7.42 5.98
CA HIS A 196 10.78 6.41 4.94
C HIS A 196 11.12 7.03 3.58
N LEU A 197 10.95 8.34 3.42
CA LEU A 197 11.05 9.06 2.16
C LEU A 197 12.32 9.92 2.12
N SER A 198 12.74 10.31 0.90
CA SER A 198 13.71 11.41 0.78
C SER A 198 13.05 12.72 1.20
N THR A 199 13.84 13.71 1.62
CA THR A 199 13.33 15.05 1.97
C THR A 199 12.47 15.65 0.86
N ALA A 200 12.89 15.51 -0.40
CA ALA A 200 12.11 15.98 -1.55
C ALA A 200 10.77 15.25 -1.69
N ALA A 201 10.75 13.92 -1.51
CA ALA A 201 9.52 13.13 -1.60
C ALA A 201 8.57 13.38 -0.43
N ALA A 202 9.09 13.61 0.78
CA ALA A 202 8.29 14.01 1.93
C ALA A 202 7.66 15.41 1.73
N ASN A 203 8.41 16.35 1.15
CA ASN A 203 7.87 17.67 0.80
C ASN A 203 6.80 17.58 -0.30
N ASP A 204 7.03 16.77 -1.35
CA ASP A 204 6.02 16.53 -2.38
C ASP A 204 4.75 15.87 -1.81
N LEU A 205 4.87 14.97 -0.82
CA LEU A 205 3.72 14.41 -0.12
C LEU A 205 2.94 15.52 0.61
N ARG A 206 3.62 16.37 1.37
CA ARG A 206 2.98 17.51 2.08
C ARG A 206 2.32 18.48 1.13
N GLU A 207 2.99 18.88 0.05
CA GLU A 207 2.55 19.96 -0.83
C GLU A 207 1.56 19.52 -1.92
N LYS A 208 1.72 18.29 -2.42
CA LYS A 208 1.03 17.81 -3.64
C LYS A 208 0.26 16.51 -3.40
N GLY A 209 0.53 15.80 -2.30
CA GLY A 209 -0.03 14.47 -2.06
C GLY A 209 0.55 13.38 -2.96
N SER A 210 1.67 13.65 -3.63
CA SER A 210 2.37 12.69 -4.49
C SER A 210 3.70 12.28 -3.88
N VAL A 211 4.10 11.02 -4.10
CA VAL A 211 5.37 10.47 -3.65
C VAL A 211 6.14 9.91 -4.83
N SER A 212 7.42 10.26 -4.94
CA SER A 212 8.35 9.69 -5.91
C SER A 212 9.45 8.94 -5.16
N HIS A 213 9.63 7.67 -5.47
CA HIS A 213 10.62 6.81 -4.84
C HIS A 213 11.51 6.15 -5.88
N ARG A 214 12.83 6.24 -5.70
CA ARG A 214 13.79 5.49 -6.51
C ARG A 214 14.10 4.17 -5.81
N CYS A 215 13.86 3.07 -6.48
CA CYS A 215 14.16 1.73 -5.95
C CYS A 215 15.68 1.64 -5.71
N ARG A 216 16.09 1.11 -4.56
CA ARG A 216 17.51 0.99 -4.19
C ARG A 216 18.09 -0.33 -4.70
N GLY A 217 19.33 -0.28 -5.20
CA GLY A 217 20.13 -1.46 -5.56
C GLY A 217 20.72 -1.39 -6.97
N PRO A 218 21.89 -2.03 -7.21
CA PRO A 218 22.55 -2.03 -8.51
C PRO A 218 21.74 -2.73 -9.60
N SER A 219 20.79 -3.58 -9.22
CA SER A 219 19.91 -4.32 -10.14
C SER A 219 18.76 -3.48 -10.71
N TYR A 220 18.50 -2.27 -10.19
CA TYR A 220 17.39 -1.40 -10.61
C TYR A 220 17.75 0.09 -10.66
N PRO A 221 18.83 0.51 -11.34
CA PRO A 221 19.33 1.90 -11.30
C PRO A 221 18.32 2.93 -11.82
N HIS A 222 17.34 2.49 -12.61
CA HIS A 222 16.33 3.35 -13.26
C HIS A 222 14.91 3.15 -12.72
N CYS A 223 14.69 2.25 -11.75
CA CYS A 223 13.36 2.01 -11.19
C CYS A 223 12.90 3.22 -10.37
N ARG A 224 11.80 3.83 -10.81
CA ARG A 224 11.12 4.91 -10.11
C ARG A 224 9.64 4.56 -9.99
N ILE A 225 9.13 4.62 -8.76
CA ILE A 225 7.72 4.51 -8.45
C ILE A 225 7.21 5.90 -8.16
N VAL A 226 6.20 6.34 -8.91
CA VAL A 226 5.51 7.60 -8.64
C VAL A 226 4.07 7.28 -8.27
N LYS A 227 3.62 7.84 -7.16
CA LYS A 227 2.26 7.71 -6.67
C LYS A 227 1.63 9.08 -6.58
N TYR A 228 0.43 9.22 -7.12
CA TYR A 228 -0.26 10.50 -7.24
C TYR A 228 -1.48 10.54 -6.32
N LEU A 229 -1.80 11.75 -5.85
CA LEU A 229 -3.08 12.04 -5.23
C LEU A 229 -4.19 11.93 -6.29
N PRO A 230 -5.20 11.07 -6.12
CA PRO A 230 -6.37 11.10 -7.00
C PRO A 230 -7.10 12.45 -6.86
N ARG A 231 -7.79 12.88 -7.92
CA ARG A 231 -8.62 14.09 -7.83
C ARG A 231 -9.70 13.87 -6.76
N LEU A 232 -9.66 14.67 -5.70
CA LEU A 232 -10.72 14.77 -4.68
C LEU A 232 -11.97 15.46 -5.27
N THR A 233 -12.52 14.93 -6.36
CA THR A 233 -13.71 15.47 -7.03
C THR A 233 -14.86 14.46 -6.95
N PRO A 234 -16.08 14.85 -6.51
CA PRO A 234 -17.21 13.93 -6.31
C PRO A 234 -17.82 13.27 -7.56
N ARG A 235 -17.20 13.38 -8.74
CA ARG A 235 -17.75 12.85 -10.00
C ARG A 235 -16.66 12.22 -10.85
N THR A 236 -16.46 10.93 -10.66
CA THR A 236 -16.27 9.89 -11.68
C THR A 236 -15.87 8.62 -10.94
N ILE A 237 -16.29 7.46 -11.45
CA ILE A 237 -15.92 6.14 -10.97
C ILE A 237 -14.41 6.13 -10.65
N PRO A 238 -13.95 5.65 -9.48
CA PRO A 238 -12.53 5.58 -9.17
C PRO A 238 -11.87 4.70 -10.23
N THR A 239 -11.13 5.31 -11.14
CA THR A 239 -10.24 4.56 -12.02
C THR A 239 -9.12 4.02 -11.14
N PRO A 240 -8.78 2.72 -11.19
CA PRO A 240 -7.65 2.19 -10.43
C PRO A 240 -6.40 3.01 -10.77
N ASN A 241 -5.72 3.48 -9.73
CA ASN A 241 -4.55 4.35 -9.85
C ASN A 241 -3.50 3.70 -10.77
N PRO A 242 -3.02 4.37 -11.83
CA PRO A 242 -1.92 3.84 -12.62
C PRO A 242 -0.65 3.91 -11.76
N ILE A 243 -0.15 2.76 -11.34
CA ILE A 243 1.23 2.64 -10.87
C ILE A 243 2.11 2.74 -12.13
N LEU A 244 2.67 3.92 -12.37
CA LEU A 244 3.64 4.10 -13.45
C LEU A 244 5.02 3.67 -12.96
N ILE A 245 5.44 2.49 -13.39
CA ILE A 245 6.81 2.01 -13.25
C ILE A 245 7.51 2.27 -14.58
N HIS A 246 8.34 3.31 -14.62
CA HIS A 246 9.15 3.56 -15.80
C HIS A 246 10.37 2.63 -15.79
N SER A 247 10.45 1.74 -16.78
CA SER A 247 11.69 1.11 -17.23
C SER A 247 12.01 1.71 -18.60
N PRO A 248 13.10 2.46 -18.80
CA PRO A 248 13.44 2.94 -20.13
C PRO A 248 13.87 1.75 -21.00
N SER A 249 13.40 1.76 -22.25
CA SER A 249 14.00 0.97 -23.33
C SER A 249 15.48 1.30 -23.43
N PHE A 250 16.33 0.28 -23.50
CA PHE A 250 17.73 0.45 -23.82
C PHE A 250 17.84 1.20 -25.17
N PRO A 251 18.74 2.19 -25.31
CA PRO A 251 19.06 2.71 -26.63
C PRO A 251 19.59 1.53 -27.47
N SER A 252 18.88 1.20 -28.54
CA SER A 252 19.34 0.25 -29.53
C SER A 252 20.68 0.75 -30.11
N PRO A 253 21.69 -0.13 -30.27
CA PRO A 253 22.89 0.21 -31.04
C PRO A 253 22.56 0.45 -32.52
#